data_AF-A0A0Q7N8N5-F1
#
_entry.id   AF-A0A0Q7N8N5-F1
#
_cell.length_a   1.000
_cell.length_b   1.000
_cell.length_c   1.000
_cell.angle_alpha   90.00
_cell.angle_beta   90.00
_cell.angle_gamma   90.00
#
_symmetry.space_group_name_H-M   'P 1'
#
loop_
_entity.id
_entity.type
_entity.pdbx_description
1 polymer ?
#
loop_
_entity_poly.entity_id
_entity_poly.type
_entity_poly.pdbx_seq_one_letter_code
_entity_poly.pdbx_strand_id
1 'polypeptide(L)'
;MKKIGIEQLLTWAFTQELPKIGARSESVLTAAPSSWNVMSDMIALGTMVDKGPNRYGVVSGFVHEGDPHPDAIIVGDAVRGLAVHGGFEIGRGWNPYPEFNDEHGLIAAEVARVVSDQMERSDKLNGRYMVNLVTSAAILKRGPCWQADEPRVVMVMNSGKPAWFIQRKMRDRLGKTVTYEDNGFDERKQRPRLGAYRKYRIATPIRSAIVGRMDWQLWQSSLRYLHHKLSSQLSAHDLQSFTPDREPWRYHR
;
A
#
# COMPACT_ATOMS: atom_id res chain seq x y z
N MET A 1 22.15 26.06 -5.61
CA MET A 1 21.20 24.97 -5.27
C MET A 1 20.97 24.10 -6.49
N LYS A 2 20.96 22.78 -6.33
CA LYS A 2 20.74 21.84 -7.43
C LYS A 2 19.24 21.55 -7.58
N LYS A 3 18.72 21.64 -8.80
CA LYS A 3 17.32 21.29 -9.09
C LYS A 3 17.12 19.78 -9.00
N ILE A 4 16.06 19.34 -8.32
CA ILE A 4 15.76 17.91 -8.12
C ILE A 4 14.24 17.68 -8.06
N GLY A 5 13.77 16.56 -8.59
CA GLY A 5 12.38 16.13 -8.42
C GLY A 5 12.14 15.50 -7.03
N ILE A 6 10.90 15.52 -6.54
CA ILE A 6 10.58 14.98 -5.21
C ILE A 6 10.94 13.50 -5.06
N GLU A 7 10.69 12.68 -6.09
CA GLU A 7 11.04 11.26 -6.08
C GLU A 7 12.56 11.05 -6.04
N GLN A 8 13.31 11.81 -6.83
CA GLN A 8 14.77 11.75 -6.86
C GLN A 8 15.38 12.20 -5.52
N LEU A 9 14.81 13.24 -4.89
CA LEU A 9 15.21 13.70 -3.55
C LEU A 9 14.99 12.60 -2.51
N LEU A 10 13.82 11.96 -2.53
CA LEU A 10 13.50 10.86 -1.61
C LEU A 10 14.44 9.67 -1.85
N THR A 11 14.66 9.25 -3.10
CA THR A 11 15.62 8.18 -3.40
C THR A 11 17.01 8.51 -2.92
N TRP A 12 17.52 9.72 -3.19
CA TRP A 12 18.83 10.15 -2.70
C TRP A 12 18.91 10.09 -1.17
N ALA A 13 17.92 10.66 -0.47
CA ALA A 13 17.90 10.67 0.98
C ALA A 13 17.88 9.23 1.54
N PHE A 14 16.99 8.37 1.08
CA PHE A 14 16.78 7.03 1.66
C PHE A 14 17.82 5.98 1.22
N THR A 15 18.50 6.17 0.09
CA THR A 15 19.48 5.19 -0.43
C THR A 15 20.93 5.61 -0.23
N GLN A 16 21.23 6.90 -0.05
CA GLN A 16 22.61 7.39 0.03
C GLN A 16 22.93 8.08 1.36
N GLU A 17 22.00 8.87 1.91
CA GLU A 17 22.28 9.70 3.08
C GLU A 17 21.80 9.10 4.40
N LEU A 18 20.53 8.74 4.50
CA LEU A 18 19.95 8.16 5.72
C LEU A 18 20.59 6.84 6.16
N PRO A 19 21.10 5.95 5.27
CA PRO A 19 21.90 4.80 5.69
C PRO A 19 23.18 5.15 6.48
N LYS A 20 23.68 6.39 6.41
CA LYS A 20 24.82 6.85 7.23
C LYS A 20 24.47 6.94 8.72
N ILE A 21 23.20 7.10 9.05
CA ILE A 21 22.72 7.20 10.43
C ILE A 21 22.74 5.81 11.07
N GLY A 22 23.46 5.66 12.19
CA GLY A 22 23.70 4.38 12.85
C GLY A 22 24.95 3.63 12.35
N ALA A 23 25.63 4.14 11.32
CA ALA A 23 26.98 3.67 10.97
C ALA A 23 28.04 4.11 12.01
N ARG A 24 27.74 5.13 12.83
CA ARG A 24 28.45 5.47 14.06
C ARG A 24 27.80 4.74 15.24
N SER A 25 28.52 3.82 15.86
CA SER A 25 28.18 3.31 17.19
C SER A 25 28.45 4.42 18.21
N GLU A 26 27.46 4.78 19.03
CA GLU A 26 27.64 5.60 20.22
C GLU A 26 28.38 4.78 21.29
N SER A 27 29.68 4.62 21.13
CA SER A 27 30.56 4.36 22.27
C SER A 27 31.00 5.69 22.83
N VAL A 28 30.59 5.95 24.07
CA VAL A 28 31.17 7.00 24.92
C VAL A 28 32.69 6.78 24.98
N LEU A 29 33.44 7.89 24.91
CA LEU A 29 34.91 8.02 24.88
C LEU A 29 35.56 8.03 23.48
N THR A 30 35.90 9.25 23.04
CA THR A 30 37.10 9.63 22.26
C THR A 30 37.63 8.68 21.17
N ALA A 31 37.66 9.21 19.94
CA ALA A 31 38.30 8.70 18.71
C ALA A 31 37.48 7.71 17.85
N ALA A 32 37.35 8.02 16.56
CA ALA A 32 36.90 7.07 15.53
C ALA A 32 37.81 5.82 15.52
N PRO A 33 37.34 4.59 15.20
CA PRO A 33 36.58 4.27 13.98
C PRO A 33 35.40 3.29 14.22
N SER A 34 34.17 3.73 13.96
CA SER A 34 32.98 2.88 14.05
C SER A 34 32.96 1.70 13.06
N SER A 35 33.74 1.80 11.97
CA SER A 35 33.97 0.70 11.02
C SER A 35 34.83 -0.42 11.63
N TRP A 36 35.69 -0.12 12.62
CA TRP A 36 36.60 -1.10 13.22
C TRP A 36 35.91 -1.98 14.26
N ASN A 37 34.89 -1.49 14.96
CA ASN A 37 34.07 -2.32 15.85
C ASN A 37 33.26 -3.36 15.07
N VAL A 38 32.70 -2.99 13.92
CA VAL A 38 31.99 -3.96 13.05
C VAL A 38 32.97 -4.97 12.44
N MET A 39 34.18 -4.53 12.09
CA MET A 39 35.25 -5.41 11.61
C MET A 39 35.76 -6.32 12.73
N SER A 40 35.83 -5.84 13.97
CA SER A 40 36.14 -6.62 15.17
C SER A 40 35.06 -7.66 15.45
N ASP A 41 33.78 -7.31 15.35
CA ASP A 41 32.67 -8.26 15.50
C ASP A 41 32.69 -9.33 14.40
N MET A 42 32.98 -8.94 13.16
CA MET A 42 33.12 -9.88 12.04
C MET A 42 34.35 -10.79 12.20
N ILE A 43 35.48 -10.27 12.69
CA ILE A 43 36.69 -11.05 13.02
C ILE A 43 36.40 -12.01 14.18
N ALA A 44 35.65 -11.58 15.19
CA ALA A 44 35.33 -12.37 16.38
C ALA A 44 34.27 -13.47 16.12
N LEU A 45 33.25 -13.16 15.32
CA LEU A 45 32.09 -14.04 15.10
C LEU A 45 32.15 -14.81 13.77
N GLY A 46 33.06 -14.44 12.86
CA GLY A 46 33.16 -15.01 11.51
C GLY A 46 31.95 -14.72 10.60
N THR A 47 31.03 -13.85 11.04
CA THR A 47 29.79 -13.51 10.33
C THR A 47 29.37 -12.07 10.64
N MET A 48 28.60 -11.47 9.74
CA MET A 48 28.05 -10.13 9.94
C MET A 48 26.81 -10.21 10.84
N VAL A 49 26.81 -9.48 11.96
CA VAL A 49 25.62 -9.33 12.80
C VAL A 49 24.62 -8.46 12.06
N ASP A 50 23.42 -9.00 11.83
CA ASP A 50 22.33 -8.26 11.19
C ASP A 50 21.96 -7.03 12.01
N LYS A 51 22.07 -5.84 11.40
CA LYS A 51 21.68 -4.59 12.05
C LYS A 51 20.22 -4.31 11.70
N GLY A 52 19.40 -4.22 12.74
CA GLY A 52 18.03 -3.73 12.60
C GLY A 52 17.98 -2.34 11.94
N PRO A 53 16.87 -1.99 11.28
CA PRO A 53 16.73 -0.72 10.60
C PRO A 53 16.85 0.46 11.59
N ASN A 54 17.42 1.58 11.11
CA ASN A 54 17.53 2.80 11.89
C ASN A 54 16.15 3.49 12.09
N ARG A 55 16.15 4.66 12.75
CA ARG A 55 14.91 5.42 13.04
C ARG A 55 14.08 5.84 11.81
N TYR A 56 14.63 5.71 10.61
CA TYR A 56 13.98 5.98 9.33
C TYR A 56 13.58 4.72 8.56
N GLY A 57 13.74 3.53 9.16
CA GLY A 57 13.39 2.26 8.51
C GLY A 57 14.44 1.76 7.52
N VAL A 58 15.65 2.32 7.53
CA VAL A 58 16.73 1.98 6.59
C VAL A 58 17.86 1.24 7.31
N VAL A 59 18.38 0.18 6.70
CA VAL A 59 19.54 -0.55 7.23
C VAL A 59 20.78 0.32 7.06
N SER A 60 21.53 0.54 8.15
CA SER A 60 22.76 1.33 8.09
C SER A 60 23.81 0.62 7.23
N GLY A 61 24.39 1.32 6.26
CA GLY A 61 25.37 0.71 5.38
C GLY A 61 26.74 0.53 6.04
N PHE A 62 27.50 -0.44 5.52
CA PHE A 62 28.82 -0.84 6.06
C PHE A 62 29.96 0.14 5.66
N VAL A 63 29.84 0.82 4.52
CA VAL A 63 30.94 1.58 3.86
C VAL A 63 30.58 3.07 3.65
N HIS A 64 29.53 3.59 4.28
CA HIS A 64 29.19 5.00 4.09
C HIS A 64 30.03 5.89 5.00
N GLU A 65 31.01 6.58 4.41
CA GLU A 65 31.82 7.58 5.10
C GLU A 65 31.07 8.92 5.21
N GLY A 66 31.26 9.59 6.35
CA GLY A 66 30.77 10.94 6.62
C GLY A 66 29.40 11.00 7.31
N ASP A 67 29.10 12.19 7.84
CA ASP A 67 27.81 12.48 8.45
C ASP A 67 26.73 12.66 7.35
N PRO A 68 25.47 12.29 7.61
CA PRO A 68 24.38 12.49 6.67
C PRO A 68 24.19 13.98 6.36
N HIS A 69 23.84 14.29 5.11
CA HIS A 69 23.53 15.67 4.73
C HIS A 69 22.33 16.22 5.53
N PRO A 70 22.36 17.47 6.02
CA PRO A 70 21.26 18.07 6.80
C PRO A 70 19.89 18.02 6.10
N ASP A 71 19.84 18.37 4.81
CA ASP A 71 18.63 18.22 3.99
C ASP A 71 18.03 16.80 4.02
N ALA A 72 18.86 15.74 4.04
CA ALA A 72 18.35 14.37 4.08
C ALA A 72 17.69 14.03 5.43
N ILE A 73 18.20 14.60 6.53
CA ILE A 73 17.58 14.47 7.86
C ILE A 73 16.21 15.15 7.86
N ILE A 74 16.12 16.37 7.31
CA ILE A 74 14.85 17.11 7.17
C ILE A 74 13.85 16.29 6.34
N VAL A 75 14.29 15.72 5.22
CA VAL A 75 13.46 14.83 4.38
C VAL A 75 12.98 13.61 5.17
N GLY A 76 13.87 12.91 5.87
CA GLY A 76 13.52 11.73 6.66
C GLY A 76 12.51 12.06 7.78
N ASP A 77 12.70 13.18 8.48
CA ASP A 77 11.78 13.63 9.52
C ASP A 77 10.43 14.07 8.96
N ALA A 78 10.41 14.69 7.77
CA ALA A 78 9.18 15.03 7.06
C ALA A 78 8.38 13.78 6.67
N VAL A 79 9.05 12.74 6.14
CA VAL A 79 8.42 11.45 5.82
C VAL A 79 7.90 10.77 7.09
N ARG A 80 8.69 10.69 8.17
CA ARG A 80 8.21 10.12 9.45
C ARG A 80 6.99 10.88 9.99
N GLY A 81 6.95 12.19 9.81
CA GLY A 81 5.82 13.05 10.18
C GLY A 81 4.51 12.74 9.46
N LEU A 82 4.54 11.99 8.35
CA LEU A 82 3.31 11.52 7.69
C LEU A 82 2.47 10.62 8.60
N ALA A 83 3.08 9.90 9.54
CA ALA A 83 2.37 8.97 10.43
C ALA A 83 1.25 9.61 11.26
N VAL A 84 1.26 10.93 11.44
CA VAL A 84 0.26 11.67 12.21
C VAL A 84 -1.05 11.88 11.43
N HIS A 85 -1.03 11.76 10.09
CA HIS A 85 -2.16 12.12 9.22
C HIS A 85 -3.18 11.00 8.95
N GLY A 86 -3.09 9.86 9.64
CA GLY A 86 -4.15 8.83 9.60
C GLY A 86 -4.29 8.00 8.31
N GLY A 87 -3.59 8.34 7.22
CA GLY A 87 -3.47 7.50 6.02
C GLY A 87 -4.56 7.73 4.97
N PHE A 88 -5.44 6.75 4.74
CA PHE A 88 -6.39 6.78 3.62
C PHE A 88 -7.64 7.61 3.93
N GLU A 89 -7.99 8.53 3.03
CA GLU A 89 -9.30 9.20 2.97
C GLU A 89 -9.95 8.89 1.62
N ILE A 90 -11.01 8.09 1.61
CA ILE A 90 -11.70 7.70 0.37
C ILE A 90 -12.98 8.52 0.21
N GLY A 91 -13.04 9.29 -0.87
CA GLY A 91 -14.21 10.07 -1.23
C GLY A 91 -15.42 9.21 -1.59
N ARG A 92 -16.62 9.77 -1.40
CA ARG A 92 -17.87 9.12 -1.86
C ARG A 92 -17.82 8.91 -3.37
N GLY A 93 -18.24 7.73 -3.82
CA GLY A 93 -18.29 7.39 -5.24
C GLY A 93 -16.92 7.10 -5.87
N TRP A 94 -15.90 6.83 -5.06
CA TRP A 94 -14.60 6.38 -5.54
C TRP A 94 -14.75 5.12 -6.39
N ASN A 95 -14.45 5.24 -7.69
CA ASN A 95 -14.42 4.12 -8.63
C ASN A 95 -12.98 3.95 -9.13
N PRO A 96 -12.22 3.00 -8.57
CA PRO A 96 -10.86 2.76 -9.00
C PRO A 96 -10.79 2.18 -10.42
N TYR A 97 -11.82 1.50 -10.93
CA TYR A 97 -11.82 0.79 -12.22
C TYR A 97 -12.93 1.29 -13.17
N PRO A 98 -12.90 2.56 -13.61
CA PRO A 98 -13.87 3.04 -14.59
C PRO A 98 -13.82 2.32 -15.94
N GLU A 99 -12.70 1.67 -16.26
CA GLU A 99 -12.48 0.98 -17.52
C GLU A 99 -12.98 -0.48 -17.54
N PHE A 100 -13.25 -1.09 -16.38
CA PHE A 100 -13.73 -2.47 -16.30
C PHE A 100 -15.25 -2.54 -16.48
N ASN A 101 -15.71 -3.55 -17.21
CA ASN A 101 -17.15 -3.80 -17.34
C ASN A 101 -17.69 -4.50 -16.08
N ASP A 102 -18.59 -3.83 -15.35
CA ASP A 102 -19.19 -4.36 -14.12
C ASP A 102 -20.70 -4.59 -14.24
N GLU A 103 -21.12 -5.34 -15.26
CA GLU A 103 -22.53 -5.64 -15.55
C GLU A 103 -23.31 -6.19 -14.33
N HIS A 104 -22.65 -6.97 -13.50
CA HIS A 104 -23.26 -7.63 -12.33
C HIS A 104 -22.99 -6.91 -11.00
N GLY A 105 -22.31 -5.74 -11.00
CA GLY A 105 -21.98 -4.99 -9.79
C GLY A 105 -20.99 -5.69 -8.85
N LEU A 106 -20.25 -6.69 -9.34
CA LEU A 106 -19.34 -7.51 -8.54
C LEU A 106 -18.04 -6.78 -8.23
N ILE A 107 -17.53 -5.99 -9.18
CA ILE A 107 -16.31 -5.21 -9.00
C ILE A 107 -16.58 -4.10 -7.98
N ALA A 108 -17.68 -3.36 -8.15
CA ALA A 108 -18.11 -2.33 -7.21
C ALA A 108 -18.33 -2.89 -5.80
N ALA A 109 -18.95 -4.07 -5.68
CA ALA A 109 -19.15 -4.74 -4.39
C ALA A 109 -17.82 -5.13 -3.72
N GLU A 110 -16.86 -5.68 -4.47
CA GLU A 110 -15.55 -6.04 -3.92
C GLU A 110 -14.72 -4.80 -3.55
N VAL A 111 -14.78 -3.73 -4.36
CA VAL A 111 -14.18 -2.43 -4.03
C VAL A 111 -14.75 -1.92 -2.71
N ALA A 112 -16.07 -1.85 -2.55
CA ALA A 112 -16.70 -1.36 -1.33
C ALA A 112 -16.27 -2.17 -0.09
N ARG A 113 -16.18 -3.50 -0.22
CA ARG A 113 -15.70 -4.38 0.84
C ARG A 113 -14.25 -4.08 1.20
N VAL A 114 -13.35 -4.03 0.23
CA VAL A 114 -11.92 -3.76 0.48
C VAL A 114 -11.72 -2.37 1.09
N VAL A 115 -12.49 -1.37 0.64
CA VAL A 115 -12.48 -0.03 1.22
C VAL A 115 -12.91 -0.07 2.68
N SER A 116 -14.02 -0.75 3.01
CA SER A 116 -14.47 -0.91 4.41
C SER A 116 -13.38 -1.53 5.27
N ASP A 117 -12.77 -2.64 4.83
CA ASP A 117 -11.70 -3.33 5.55
C ASP A 117 -10.49 -2.42 5.84
N GLN A 118 -10.18 -1.48 4.92
CA GLN A 118 -9.06 -0.55 5.10
C GLN A 118 -9.43 0.62 6.03
N MET A 119 -10.69 1.10 5.95
CA MET A 119 -11.19 2.18 6.80
C MET A 119 -11.40 1.75 8.25
N GLU A 120 -11.63 0.46 8.50
CA GLU A 120 -11.74 -0.10 9.86
C GLU A 120 -10.40 -0.15 10.61
N ARG A 121 -9.27 0.01 9.91
CA ARG A 121 -7.95 0.05 10.54
C ARG A 121 -7.74 1.38 11.27
N SER A 122 -7.13 1.32 12.45
CA SER A 122 -6.81 2.53 13.22
C SER A 122 -5.87 3.47 12.44
N ASP A 123 -6.09 4.78 12.57
CA ASP A 123 -5.26 5.85 11.99
C ASP A 123 -3.76 5.66 12.24
N LYS A 124 -3.38 5.15 13.42
CA LYS A 124 -1.98 4.88 13.76
C LYS A 124 -1.35 3.81 12.85
N LEU A 125 -2.09 2.76 12.52
CA LEU A 125 -1.63 1.69 11.62
C LEU A 125 -1.57 2.21 10.18
N ASN A 126 -2.56 2.97 9.76
CA ASN A 126 -2.62 3.56 8.42
C ASN A 126 -1.53 4.63 8.20
N GLY A 127 -1.22 5.44 9.23
CA GLY A 127 -0.13 6.40 9.21
C GLY A 127 1.24 5.71 9.10
N ARG A 128 1.48 4.64 9.87
CA ARG A 128 2.70 3.81 9.73
C ARG A 128 2.80 3.17 8.35
N TYR A 129 1.68 2.69 7.82
CA TYR A 129 1.60 2.12 6.49
C TYR A 129 2.01 3.14 5.41
N MET A 130 1.51 4.38 5.49
CA MET A 130 1.87 5.47 4.58
C MET A 130 3.37 5.79 4.62
N VAL A 131 3.98 5.85 5.81
CA VAL A 131 5.44 6.05 5.96
C VAL A 131 6.22 4.93 5.27
N ASN A 132 5.81 3.68 5.51
CA ASN A 132 6.46 2.51 4.90
C ASN A 132 6.31 2.53 3.39
N LEU A 133 5.13 2.87 2.86
CA LEU A 133 4.86 2.97 1.43
C LEU A 133 5.81 3.95 0.74
N VAL A 134 5.94 5.17 1.28
CA VAL A 134 6.84 6.20 0.73
C VAL A 134 8.31 5.76 0.83
N THR A 135 8.70 5.19 1.97
CA THR A 135 10.06 4.71 2.22
C THR A 135 10.44 3.59 1.25
N SER A 136 9.59 2.58 1.11
CA SER A 136 9.80 1.46 0.19
C SER A 136 9.84 1.93 -1.27
N ALA A 137 8.96 2.85 -1.67
CA ALA A 137 8.98 3.40 -3.03
C ALA A 137 10.29 4.15 -3.32
N ALA A 138 10.78 4.95 -2.36
CA ALA A 138 12.05 5.67 -2.48
C ALA A 138 13.26 4.74 -2.62
N ILE A 139 13.30 3.67 -1.82
CA ILE A 139 14.37 2.66 -1.84
C ILE A 139 14.34 1.84 -3.13
N LEU A 140 13.16 1.37 -3.54
CA LEU A 140 12.97 0.57 -4.75
C LEU A 140 13.07 1.40 -6.04
N LYS A 141 13.13 2.73 -5.93
CA LYS A 141 13.19 3.68 -7.05
C LYS A 141 12.01 3.52 -8.02
N ARG A 142 10.86 3.12 -7.50
CA ARG A 142 9.61 2.94 -8.25
C ARG A 142 8.41 3.13 -7.33
N GLY A 143 7.34 3.70 -7.89
CA GLY A 143 6.05 3.81 -7.21
C GLY A 143 5.35 2.45 -7.02
N PRO A 144 4.25 2.42 -6.25
CA PRO A 144 3.40 1.25 -6.11
C PRO A 144 2.86 0.77 -7.46
N CYS A 145 2.63 -0.54 -7.60
CA CYS A 145 2.02 -1.06 -8.82
C CYS A 145 0.49 -0.81 -8.79
N TRP A 146 -0.02 -0.09 -9.78
CA TRP A 146 -1.46 0.17 -9.97
C TRP A 146 -2.08 -0.62 -11.13
N GLN A 147 -1.24 -1.31 -11.92
CA GLN A 147 -1.67 -2.09 -13.06
C GLN A 147 -2.54 -3.27 -12.61
N ALA A 148 -3.59 -3.53 -13.38
CA ALA A 148 -4.57 -4.55 -13.07
C ALA A 148 -5.17 -5.09 -14.36
N ASP A 149 -5.32 -6.40 -14.43
CA ASP A 149 -6.04 -7.06 -15.52
C ASP A 149 -7.54 -7.05 -15.24
N GLU A 150 -8.35 -6.94 -16.29
CA GLU A 150 -9.81 -7.00 -16.14
C GLU A 150 -10.24 -8.37 -15.59
N PRO A 151 -10.98 -8.40 -14.46
CA PRO A 151 -11.39 -9.65 -13.86
C PRO A 151 -12.37 -10.42 -14.73
N ARG A 152 -12.11 -11.71 -14.92
CA ARG A 152 -13.10 -12.60 -15.53
C ARG A 152 -14.25 -12.85 -14.58
N VAL A 153 -15.46 -12.53 -15.01
CA VAL A 153 -16.69 -12.92 -14.31
C VAL A 153 -17.15 -14.29 -14.77
N VAL A 154 -17.47 -15.17 -13.81
CA VAL A 154 -17.93 -16.53 -14.07
C VAL A 154 -19.22 -16.83 -13.31
N MET A 155 -20.09 -17.60 -13.95
CA MET A 155 -21.29 -18.12 -13.31
C MET A 155 -20.90 -19.10 -12.19
N VAL A 156 -21.63 -19.07 -11.09
CA VAL A 156 -21.45 -20.05 -10.01
C VAL A 156 -21.97 -21.41 -10.49
N MET A 157 -21.13 -22.43 -10.35
CA MET A 157 -21.42 -23.80 -10.79
C MET A 157 -21.51 -24.73 -9.58
N ASN A 158 -22.36 -25.75 -9.68
CA ASN A 158 -22.42 -26.87 -8.74
C ASN A 158 -22.30 -28.18 -9.54
N SER A 159 -21.28 -29.00 -9.24
CA SER A 159 -20.99 -30.25 -9.95
C SER A 159 -20.99 -30.11 -11.49
N GLY A 160 -20.36 -29.06 -12.00
CA GLY A 160 -20.25 -28.80 -13.45
C GLY A 160 -21.50 -28.24 -14.13
N LYS A 161 -22.61 -28.04 -13.40
CA LYS A 161 -23.85 -27.43 -13.91
C LYS A 161 -24.09 -26.04 -13.30
N PRO A 162 -24.80 -25.12 -13.97
CA PRO A 162 -25.18 -23.84 -13.40
C PRO A 162 -25.92 -24.01 -12.07
N ALA A 163 -25.42 -23.36 -11.02
CA ALA A 163 -26.08 -23.35 -9.73
C ALA A 163 -27.30 -22.43 -9.77
N TRP A 164 -28.41 -22.88 -9.17
CA TRP A 164 -29.64 -22.12 -9.01
C TRP A 164 -29.85 -21.80 -7.55
N PHE A 165 -30.24 -20.56 -7.27
CA PHE A 165 -30.42 -20.03 -5.93
C PHE A 165 -31.84 -19.51 -5.78
N ILE A 166 -32.42 -19.65 -4.60
CA ILE A 166 -33.73 -19.06 -4.27
C ILE A 166 -33.67 -18.44 -2.87
N GLN A 167 -34.22 -17.24 -2.71
CA GLN A 167 -34.35 -16.63 -1.40
C GLN A 167 -35.55 -17.23 -0.65
N ARG A 168 -35.31 -17.69 0.58
CA ARG A 168 -36.34 -18.18 1.50
C ARG A 168 -36.30 -17.39 2.79
N LYS A 169 -37.44 -17.38 3.49
CA LYS A 169 -37.58 -16.78 4.82
C LYS A 169 -37.72 -17.91 5.83
N MET A 170 -36.89 -17.93 6.86
CA MET A 170 -37.02 -18.81 8.02
C MET A 170 -37.19 -17.97 9.27
N ARG A 171 -37.90 -18.49 10.26
CA ARG A 171 -38.00 -17.88 11.58
C ARG A 171 -36.93 -18.52 12.48
N ASP A 172 -36.02 -17.70 12.99
CA ASP A 172 -35.00 -18.14 13.93
C ASP A 172 -35.63 -18.50 15.30
N ARG A 173 -34.87 -19.18 16.17
CA ARG A 173 -35.30 -19.58 17.53
C ARG A 173 -35.74 -18.40 18.39
N LEU A 174 -35.25 -17.20 18.10
CA LEU A 174 -35.64 -15.93 18.75
C LEU A 174 -36.86 -15.25 18.09
N GLY A 175 -37.55 -15.92 17.17
CA GLY A 175 -38.76 -15.41 16.51
C GLY A 175 -38.51 -14.41 15.37
N LYS A 176 -37.26 -14.03 15.10
CA LYS A 176 -36.86 -13.11 14.03
C LYS A 176 -36.90 -13.81 12.67
N THR A 177 -37.52 -13.18 11.67
CA THR A 177 -37.49 -13.68 10.29
C THR A 177 -36.15 -13.34 9.65
N VAL A 178 -35.40 -14.36 9.24
CA VAL A 178 -34.13 -14.25 8.53
C VAL A 178 -34.32 -14.73 7.10
N THR A 179 -33.85 -13.94 6.15
CA THR A 179 -33.75 -14.36 4.74
C THR A 179 -32.46 -15.15 4.55
N TYR A 180 -32.57 -16.34 3.96
CA TYR A 180 -31.41 -17.17 3.61
C TYR A 180 -31.55 -17.67 2.17
N GLU A 181 -30.41 -18.02 1.58
CA GLU A 181 -30.33 -18.57 0.23
C GLU A 181 -30.33 -20.10 0.30
N ASP A 182 -31.19 -20.73 -0.50
CA ASP A 182 -31.33 -22.19 -0.58
C ASP A 182 -31.14 -22.67 -2.04
N ASN A 183 -31.03 -23.98 -2.24
CA ASN A 183 -30.94 -24.58 -3.56
C ASN A 183 -32.22 -24.31 -4.36
N GLY A 184 -32.07 -23.52 -5.42
CA GLY A 184 -33.14 -23.15 -6.34
C GLY A 184 -33.44 -24.22 -7.39
N PHE A 185 -32.68 -25.32 -7.45
CA PHE A 185 -32.92 -26.42 -8.38
C PHE A 185 -33.86 -27.47 -7.76
N ASP A 186 -34.84 -27.94 -8.53
CA ASP A 186 -35.68 -29.07 -8.15
C ASP A 186 -35.11 -30.36 -8.78
N GLU A 187 -34.46 -31.18 -7.96
CA GLU A 187 -33.85 -32.44 -8.41
C GLU A 187 -34.88 -33.46 -8.89
N ARG A 188 -36.11 -33.45 -8.37
CA ARG A 188 -37.15 -34.37 -8.84
C ARG A 188 -37.68 -33.97 -10.21
N LYS A 189 -37.91 -32.67 -10.43
CA LYS A 189 -38.45 -32.15 -11.70
C LYS A 189 -37.37 -31.76 -12.71
N GLN A 190 -36.09 -31.91 -12.35
CA GLN A 190 -34.91 -31.54 -13.16
C GLN A 190 -35.01 -30.13 -13.76
N ARG A 191 -35.55 -29.17 -13.00
CA ARG A 191 -35.80 -27.80 -13.47
C ARG A 191 -35.64 -26.77 -12.34
N PRO A 192 -35.34 -25.50 -12.65
CA PRO A 192 -35.32 -24.45 -11.63
C PRO A 192 -36.71 -24.26 -11.00
N ARG A 193 -36.71 -23.96 -9.70
CA ARG A 193 -37.92 -23.54 -8.97
C ARG A 193 -38.35 -22.15 -9.42
N LEU A 194 -39.63 -21.85 -9.24
CA LEU A 194 -40.16 -20.51 -9.53
C LEU A 194 -39.45 -19.47 -8.65
N GLY A 195 -38.92 -18.41 -9.26
CA GLY A 195 -38.14 -17.39 -8.57
C GLY A 195 -36.68 -17.76 -8.31
N ALA A 196 -36.21 -18.90 -8.83
CA ALA A 196 -34.79 -19.22 -8.79
C ALA A 196 -34.00 -18.32 -9.75
N TYR A 197 -32.83 -17.87 -9.30
CA TYR A 197 -31.92 -17.01 -10.06
C TYR A 197 -30.51 -17.61 -10.11
N ARG A 198 -29.68 -17.05 -10.98
CA ARG A 198 -28.28 -17.42 -11.16
C ARG A 198 -27.38 -16.39 -10.49
N LYS A 199 -26.24 -16.84 -9.96
CA LYS A 199 -25.23 -15.96 -9.37
C LYS A 199 -23.97 -15.98 -10.20
N TYR A 200 -23.28 -14.86 -10.13
CA TYR A 200 -21.99 -14.63 -10.75
C TYR A 200 -20.98 -14.31 -9.66
N ARG A 201 -19.74 -14.64 -9.92
CA ARG A 201 -18.61 -14.29 -9.07
C ARG A 201 -17.42 -13.89 -9.92
N ILE A 202 -16.52 -13.14 -9.32
CA ILE A 202 -15.21 -12.92 -9.91
C ILE A 202 -14.43 -14.25 -9.85
N ALA A 203 -13.81 -14.64 -10.96
CA ALA A 203 -13.04 -15.88 -11.06
C ALA A 203 -11.79 -15.83 -10.18
N THR A 204 -11.06 -14.71 -10.24
CA THR A 204 -9.80 -14.46 -9.52
C THR A 204 -9.95 -13.22 -8.64
N PRO A 205 -9.67 -13.30 -7.32
CA PRO A 205 -9.80 -12.16 -6.42
C PRO A 205 -9.00 -10.93 -6.89
N ILE A 206 -9.64 -9.75 -6.87
CA ILE A 206 -9.04 -8.48 -7.31
C ILE A 206 -8.55 -7.59 -6.15
N ARG A 207 -8.52 -8.11 -4.92
CA ARG A 207 -8.14 -7.34 -3.73
C ARG A 207 -6.77 -6.66 -3.85
N SER A 208 -5.76 -7.38 -4.34
CA SER A 208 -4.41 -6.83 -4.52
C SER A 208 -4.38 -5.67 -5.51
N ALA A 209 -5.15 -5.80 -6.60
CA ALA A 209 -5.29 -4.75 -7.60
C ALA A 209 -5.95 -3.51 -6.97
N ILE A 210 -7.04 -3.69 -6.20
CA ILE A 210 -7.77 -2.59 -5.55
C ILE A 210 -6.81 -1.83 -4.62
N VAL A 211 -6.10 -2.58 -3.78
CA VAL A 211 -5.08 -2.01 -2.88
C VAL A 211 -3.99 -1.30 -3.67
N GLY A 212 -3.52 -1.85 -4.79
CA GLY A 212 -2.53 -1.19 -5.64
C GLY A 212 -2.95 0.21 -6.14
N ARG A 213 -4.22 0.38 -6.53
CA ARG A 213 -4.76 1.71 -6.90
C ARG A 213 -4.94 2.65 -5.70
N MET A 214 -5.32 2.11 -4.54
CA MET A 214 -5.33 2.88 -3.29
C MET A 214 -3.93 3.38 -2.94
N ASP A 215 -2.95 2.48 -2.94
CA ASP A 215 -1.55 2.76 -2.60
C ASP A 215 -0.97 3.81 -3.54
N TRP A 216 -1.26 3.71 -4.84
CA TRP A 216 -0.84 4.72 -5.81
C TRP A 216 -1.36 6.11 -5.45
N GLN A 217 -2.66 6.24 -5.18
CA GLN A 217 -3.27 7.53 -4.83
C GLN A 217 -2.75 8.09 -3.50
N LEU A 218 -2.55 7.22 -2.51
CA LEU A 218 -1.96 7.58 -1.22
C LEU A 218 -0.52 8.05 -1.39
N TRP A 219 0.28 7.32 -2.17
CA TRP A 219 1.66 7.68 -2.48
C TRP A 219 1.75 9.03 -3.19
N GLN A 220 0.97 9.24 -4.27
CA GLN A 220 0.92 10.51 -5.00
C GLN A 220 0.49 11.69 -4.13
N SER A 221 -0.48 11.48 -3.23
CA SER A 221 -0.91 12.52 -2.28
C SER A 221 0.15 12.81 -1.22
N SER A 222 0.86 11.77 -0.77
CA SER A 222 2.02 11.90 0.14
C SER A 222 3.15 12.70 -0.52
N LEU A 223 3.48 12.41 -1.78
CA LEU A 223 4.48 13.14 -2.55
C LEU A 223 4.11 14.62 -2.69
N ARG A 224 2.85 14.94 -2.99
CA ARG A 224 2.38 16.33 -3.08
C ARG A 224 2.50 17.05 -1.74
N TYR A 225 2.12 16.40 -0.65
CA TYR A 225 2.25 16.97 0.69
C TYR A 225 3.72 17.22 1.06
N LEU A 226 4.60 16.23 0.83
CA LEU A 226 6.03 16.34 1.11
C LEU A 226 6.69 17.42 0.25
N HIS A 227 6.33 17.51 -1.03
CA HIS A 227 6.80 18.56 -1.93
C HIS A 227 6.50 19.95 -1.37
N HIS A 228 5.25 20.20 -0.98
CA HIS A 228 4.86 21.47 -0.37
C HIS A 228 5.64 21.75 0.91
N LYS A 229 5.73 20.77 1.82
CA LYS A 229 6.41 20.90 3.11
C LYS A 229 7.91 21.17 2.97
N LEU A 230 8.57 20.54 1.99
CA LEU A 230 10.03 20.60 1.81
C LEU A 230 10.49 21.77 0.93
N SER A 231 9.61 22.33 0.08
CA SER A 231 9.95 23.37 -0.90
C SER A 231 10.72 24.57 -0.36
N SER A 232 10.57 24.91 0.92
CA SER A 232 11.24 26.06 1.58
C SER A 232 12.21 25.66 2.69
N GLN A 233 12.44 24.37 2.91
CA GLN A 233 13.22 23.87 4.06
C GLN A 233 14.61 23.34 3.68
N LEU A 234 14.89 23.17 2.38
CA LEU A 234 16.12 22.58 1.87
C LEU A 234 17.16 23.66 1.56
N SER A 235 18.42 23.39 1.94
CA SER A 235 19.53 24.32 1.79
C SER A 235 20.35 24.07 0.51
N ALA A 236 20.52 22.81 0.12
CA ALA A 236 21.34 22.42 -1.03
C ALA A 236 20.50 22.13 -2.29
N HIS A 237 19.23 21.79 -2.11
CA HIS A 237 18.33 21.34 -3.17
C HIS A 237 17.18 22.30 -3.42
N ASP A 238 16.88 22.54 -4.69
CA ASP A 238 15.71 23.29 -5.15
C ASP A 238 14.70 22.31 -5.78
N LEU A 239 13.49 22.23 -5.23
CA LEU A 239 12.49 21.27 -5.67
C LEU A 239 11.80 21.74 -6.95
N GLN A 240 11.90 20.92 -8.00
CA GLN A 240 11.13 21.14 -9.22
C GLN A 240 9.62 21.05 -8.95
N SER A 241 8.81 21.74 -9.76
CA SER A 241 7.35 21.64 -9.69
C SER A 241 6.89 20.19 -9.80
N PHE A 242 5.95 19.79 -8.93
CA PHE A 242 5.38 18.45 -8.91
C PHE A 242 3.86 18.51 -9.05
N THR A 243 3.33 17.75 -10.01
CA THR A 243 1.89 17.57 -10.21
C THR A 243 1.58 16.09 -10.05
N PRO A 244 0.74 15.68 -9.08
CA PRO A 244 0.46 14.27 -8.87
C PRO A 244 -0.42 13.72 -10.00
N ASP A 245 -0.05 12.56 -10.53
CA ASP A 245 -0.92 11.78 -11.41
C ASP A 245 -1.63 10.70 -10.59
N ARG A 246 -2.84 11.01 -10.13
CA ARG A 246 -3.61 10.15 -9.20
C ARG A 246 -4.30 8.97 -9.89
N GLU A 247 -4.55 9.06 -11.19
CA GLU A 247 -5.37 8.08 -11.92
C GLU A 247 -4.77 7.82 -13.32
N PRO A 248 -3.51 7.38 -13.40
CA PRO A 248 -2.83 7.15 -14.69
C PRO A 248 -3.60 6.17 -15.57
N TRP A 249 -4.26 5.19 -14.97
CA TRP A 249 -5.10 4.19 -15.66
C TRP A 249 -6.25 4.78 -16.48
N ARG A 250 -6.68 6.02 -16.26
CA ARG A 250 -7.71 6.65 -17.11
C ARG A 250 -7.24 6.92 -18.53
N TYR A 251 -5.93 7.03 -18.74
CA TYR A 251 -5.33 7.38 -20.03
C TYR A 251 -4.66 6.21 -20.72
N HIS A 252 -4.45 5.09 -20.01
CA HIS A 252 -3.89 3.85 -20.56
C HIS A 252 -5.02 2.88 -20.90
N ARG A 253 -5.38 2.80 -22.18
CA ARG A 253 -6.22 1.74 -22.77
C ARG A 253 -5.35 0.76 -23.54
#